data_AF-A0A2K5SEK5-F1
#
_entry.id   AF-A0A2K5SEK5-F1
#
_cell.length_a   1.000
_cell.length_b   1.000
_cell.length_c   1.000
_cell.angle_alpha   90.00
_cell.angle_beta   90.00
_cell.angle_gamma   90.00
#
_symmetry.space_group_name_H-M   'P 1'
#
loop_
_entity.id
_entity.type
_entity.pdbx_description
1 polymer ?
#
loop_
_entity_poly.entity_id
_entity_poly.type
_entity_poly.pdbx_seq_one_letter_code
_entity_poly.pdbx_strand_id
1 'polypeptide(L)'
;AMTWASCRASRRWFWCTGIFAVGLLLEFTDTSYEEKRYTCGEAPDYDRSQWLDVKIRLDLEFPNLPYLLDGKNKITQNNHDMGGETEEEKIQVDIVENQVMDFRIQLIKLCYSPDRETLKPQYLEQLPGQLKHSSMGEKLTYVDFLTCDTLDQNRIFEPKCLDEFPNLKKIAAYIQSVNFFKMPINNKMAQGGNKPIC
;
A
#
# COMPACT_ATOMS: atom_id res chain seq x y z
N ALA A 1 13.22 -10.21 -17.48
CA ALA A 1 12.80 -9.10 -16.62
C ALA A 1 11.48 -9.49 -15.97
N MET A 2 11.35 -9.28 -14.66
CA MET A 2 10.11 -9.54 -13.93
C MET A 2 9.09 -8.44 -14.29
N THR A 3 7.83 -8.79 -14.56
CA THR A 3 6.79 -7.78 -14.82
C THR A 3 5.93 -7.63 -13.59
N TRP A 4 6.03 -6.48 -12.94
CA TRP A 4 5.13 -6.08 -11.87
C TRP A 4 4.03 -5.19 -12.43
N ALA A 5 2.79 -5.38 -11.98
CA ALA A 5 1.70 -4.54 -12.44
C ALA A 5 0.85 -3.98 -11.32
N SER A 6 0.53 -2.71 -11.48
CA SER A 6 -0.14 -1.88 -10.50
C SER A 6 -1.36 -1.20 -11.16
N CYS A 7 -2.39 -0.93 -10.36
CA CYS A 7 -3.50 -0.10 -10.81
C CYS A 7 -3.34 1.29 -10.22
N ARG A 8 -3.42 2.33 -11.05
CA ARG A 8 -3.65 3.69 -10.56
C ARG A 8 -5.10 3.89 -10.10
N ALA A 9 -5.96 2.88 -10.31
CA ALA A 9 -7.37 2.99 -10.01
C ALA A 9 -8.19 1.70 -10.26
N SER A 10 -8.61 0.98 -9.21
CA SER A 10 -9.85 0.19 -9.32
C SER A 10 -10.68 0.19 -8.02
N ARG A 11 -12.00 0.43 -8.12
CA ARG A 11 -12.96 -0.04 -7.12
C ARG A 11 -13.33 -1.46 -7.50
N ARG A 12 -12.96 -2.42 -6.66
CA ARG A 12 -13.82 -3.45 -6.06
C ARG A 12 -13.05 -4.41 -5.14
N TRP A 13 -11.74 -4.24 -5.00
CA TRP A 13 -10.93 -5.05 -4.10
C TRP A 13 -9.94 -4.15 -3.37
N PHE A 14 -9.92 -4.28 -2.04
CA PHE A 14 -9.23 -3.49 -1.01
C PHE A 14 -7.69 -3.42 -1.11
N TRP A 15 -7.07 -3.75 -2.26
CA TRP A 15 -5.67 -4.17 -2.32
C TRP A 15 -4.72 -3.28 -3.14
N CYS A 16 -5.14 -2.09 -3.60
CA CYS A 16 -4.28 -1.22 -4.41
C CYS A 16 -3.23 -0.40 -3.60
N THR A 17 -3.38 -0.24 -2.30
CA THR A 17 -2.46 0.57 -1.46
C THR A 17 -1.30 -0.21 -0.84
N GLY A 18 -0.97 -1.43 -1.32
CA GLY A 18 0.25 -2.19 -0.96
C GLY A 18 1.28 -2.19 -2.09
N ILE A 19 0.94 -1.51 -3.18
CA ILE A 19 1.74 -1.30 -4.38
C ILE A 19 3.04 -0.56 -4.02
N PHE A 20 2.98 0.34 -3.05
CA PHE A 20 4.12 1.10 -2.56
C PHE A 20 5.12 0.24 -1.78
N ALA A 21 4.63 -0.60 -0.86
CA ALA A 21 5.50 -1.51 -0.11
C ALA A 21 6.25 -2.50 -1.03
N VAL A 22 5.58 -3.06 -2.04
CA VAL A 22 6.22 -3.96 -3.03
C VAL A 22 7.25 -3.21 -3.87
N GLY A 23 6.93 -2.01 -4.36
CA GLY A 23 7.89 -1.19 -5.09
C GLY A 23 9.13 -0.85 -4.27
N LEU A 24 8.94 -0.40 -3.02
CA LEU A 24 10.06 -0.12 -2.11
C LEU A 24 10.92 -1.35 -1.84
N LEU A 25 10.31 -2.53 -1.73
CA LEU A 25 11.04 -3.78 -1.55
C LEU A 25 11.86 -4.15 -2.81
N LEU A 26 11.30 -3.99 -4.00
CA LEU A 26 12.01 -4.25 -5.27
C LEU A 26 13.20 -3.30 -5.45
N GLU A 27 13.02 -2.01 -5.14
CA GLU A 27 14.10 -1.02 -5.16
C GLU A 27 15.17 -1.32 -4.09
N PHE A 28 14.76 -1.69 -2.87
CA PHE A 28 15.68 -2.03 -1.79
C PHE A 28 16.55 -3.27 -2.11
N THR A 29 15.98 -4.24 -2.81
CA THR A 29 16.66 -5.47 -3.21
C THR A 29 17.42 -5.35 -4.54
N ASP A 30 17.42 -4.16 -5.17
CA ASP A 30 17.97 -3.92 -6.51
C ASP A 30 17.45 -4.94 -7.56
N THR A 31 16.20 -5.37 -7.39
CA THR A 31 15.57 -6.35 -8.26
C THR A 31 15.17 -5.68 -9.57
N SER A 32 15.60 -6.23 -10.71
CA SER A 32 15.19 -5.71 -12.01
C SER A 32 13.72 -6.05 -12.33
N TYR A 33 12.87 -5.03 -12.41
CA TYR A 33 11.46 -5.17 -12.76
C TYR A 33 11.02 -4.15 -13.81
N GLU A 34 9.96 -4.50 -14.54
CA GLU A 34 9.20 -3.59 -15.38
C GLU A 34 7.82 -3.36 -14.76
N GLU A 35 7.39 -2.11 -14.64
CA GLU A 35 6.07 -1.77 -14.12
C GLU A 35 5.04 -1.56 -15.23
N LYS A 36 3.96 -2.34 -15.18
CA LYS A 36 2.76 -2.13 -16.01
C LYS A 36 1.67 -1.42 -15.20
N ARG A 37 1.32 -0.20 -15.62
CA ARG A 37 0.32 0.62 -14.94
C ARG A 37 -1.01 0.63 -15.69
N TYR A 38 -2.07 0.24 -15.00
CA TYR A 38 -3.45 0.39 -15.48
C TYR A 38 -4.07 1.69 -14.96
N THR A 39 -4.66 2.46 -15.85
CA THR A 39 -5.30 3.75 -15.59
C THR A 39 -6.80 3.59 -15.68
N CYS A 40 -7.52 4.16 -14.72
CA CYS A 40 -8.96 4.30 -14.80
C CYS A 40 -9.33 5.61 -15.48
N GLY A 41 -10.38 5.56 -16.29
CA GLY A 41 -11.01 6.73 -16.89
C GLY A 41 -11.54 7.73 -15.85
N GLU A 42 -11.94 8.90 -16.34
CA GLU A 42 -12.51 9.97 -15.51
C GLU A 42 -13.96 9.66 -15.09
N ALA A 43 -14.46 10.44 -14.15
CA ALA A 43 -15.88 10.46 -13.81
C ALA A 43 -16.73 10.91 -15.01
N PRO A 44 -17.99 10.43 -15.15
CA PRO A 44 -18.69 9.52 -14.24
C PRO A 44 -18.45 8.03 -14.53
N ASP A 45 -17.86 7.70 -15.68
CA ASP A 45 -17.84 6.33 -16.19
C ASP A 45 -16.77 5.46 -15.52
N TYR A 46 -15.66 6.08 -15.09
CA TYR A 46 -14.53 5.41 -14.44
C TYR A 46 -14.12 4.15 -15.22
N ASP A 47 -13.85 4.32 -16.51
CA ASP A 47 -13.53 3.21 -17.41
C ASP A 47 -12.34 2.38 -16.90
N ARG A 48 -12.50 1.06 -16.93
CA ARG A 48 -11.51 0.08 -16.44
C ARG A 48 -11.10 -0.91 -17.53
N SER A 49 -11.47 -0.66 -18.79
CA SER A 49 -11.18 -1.50 -19.96
C SER A 49 -9.71 -1.93 -20.00
N GLN A 50 -8.77 -1.01 -19.76
CA GLN A 50 -7.33 -1.29 -19.81
C GLN A 50 -6.92 -2.49 -18.92
N TRP A 51 -7.56 -2.65 -17.76
CA TRP A 51 -7.36 -3.82 -16.90
C TRP A 51 -8.27 -4.99 -17.29
N LEU A 52 -9.57 -4.73 -17.46
CA LEU A 52 -10.57 -5.78 -17.70
C LEU A 52 -10.30 -6.57 -18.97
N ASP A 53 -9.77 -5.93 -20.02
CA ASP A 53 -9.48 -6.53 -21.33
C ASP A 53 -8.32 -7.53 -21.26
N VAL A 54 -7.38 -7.33 -20.34
CA VAL A 54 -6.21 -8.19 -20.15
C VAL A 54 -6.36 -9.15 -18.98
N LYS A 55 -7.24 -8.86 -18.02
CA LYS A 55 -7.42 -9.62 -16.77
C LYS A 55 -7.54 -11.13 -16.99
N ILE A 56 -8.35 -11.54 -17.96
CA ILE A 56 -8.60 -12.96 -18.27
C ILE A 56 -7.45 -13.56 -19.09
N ARG A 57 -6.73 -12.74 -19.86
CA ARG A 57 -5.64 -13.17 -20.76
C ARG A 57 -4.33 -13.46 -20.03
N LEU A 58 -4.15 -12.91 -18.83
CA LEU A 58 -2.95 -13.12 -18.03
C LEU A 58 -2.88 -14.52 -17.40
N ASP A 59 -3.99 -15.25 -17.41
CA ASP A 59 -4.06 -16.63 -16.91
C ASP A 59 -3.49 -16.72 -15.48
N LEU A 60 -3.96 -15.80 -14.64
CA LEU A 60 -3.67 -15.75 -13.21
C LEU A 60 -4.65 -16.68 -12.50
N GLU A 61 -4.19 -17.43 -11.49
CA GLU A 61 -5.06 -18.33 -10.72
C GLU A 61 -6.21 -17.56 -10.04
N PHE A 62 -5.89 -16.40 -9.44
CA PHE A 62 -6.86 -15.48 -8.85
C PHE A 62 -6.68 -14.06 -9.42
N PRO A 63 -7.27 -13.74 -10.59
CA PRO A 63 -6.97 -12.49 -11.30
C PRO A 63 -7.29 -11.23 -10.49
N ASN A 64 -6.25 -10.53 -10.05
CA ASN A 64 -6.34 -9.32 -9.22
C ASN A 64 -5.17 -8.36 -9.48
N LEU A 65 -5.25 -7.15 -8.91
CA LEU A 65 -4.15 -6.18 -8.86
C LEU A 65 -3.77 -5.91 -7.40
N PRO A 66 -2.47 -5.75 -7.07
CA PRO A 66 -1.32 -5.95 -7.97
C PRO A 66 -1.09 -7.43 -8.33
N TYR A 67 -0.29 -7.66 -9.37
CA TYR A 67 0.24 -8.98 -9.72
C TYR A 67 1.74 -8.90 -10.03
N LEU A 68 2.44 -10.02 -9.86
CA LEU A 68 3.85 -10.20 -10.22
C LEU A 68 4.00 -11.38 -11.17
N LEU A 69 4.65 -11.14 -12.32
CA LEU A 69 5.01 -12.17 -13.28
C LEU A 69 6.52 -12.34 -13.26
N ASP A 70 6.97 -13.50 -12.81
CA ASP A 70 8.38 -13.88 -12.78
C ASP A 70 8.58 -15.20 -13.54
N GLY A 71 8.81 -15.10 -14.85
CA GLY A 71 8.95 -16.25 -15.73
C GLY A 71 7.69 -17.12 -15.73
N LYS A 72 7.75 -18.29 -15.09
CA LYS A 72 6.61 -19.21 -14.93
C LYS A 72 5.76 -18.91 -13.70
N ASN A 73 6.30 -18.16 -12.74
CA ASN A 73 5.63 -17.83 -11.50
C ASN A 73 4.68 -16.66 -11.75
N LYS A 74 3.40 -16.84 -11.41
CA LYS A 74 2.37 -15.81 -11.50
C LYS A 74 1.77 -15.63 -10.13
N ILE A 75 2.13 -14.54 -9.47
CA ILE A 75 1.73 -14.28 -8.09
C ILE A 75 0.67 -13.18 -8.10
N THR A 76 -0.43 -13.45 -7.41
CA THR A 76 -1.48 -12.50 -7.08
C THR A 76 -1.63 -12.46 -5.58
N GLN A 77 -1.84 -11.26 -5.01
CA GLN A 77 -1.72 -10.96 -3.56
C GLN A 77 -0.29 -10.70 -3.08
N ASN A 78 -0.17 -10.04 -1.91
CA ASN A 78 1.10 -9.72 -1.27
C ASN A 78 1.72 -11.02 -0.73
N ASN A 79 2.56 -11.69 -1.50
CA ASN A 79 3.42 -12.77 -1.00
C ASN A 79 4.86 -12.28 -1.08
N HIS A 80 5.56 -12.30 0.05
CA HIS A 80 6.88 -11.70 0.21
C HIS A 80 7.88 -12.77 0.67
N ASP A 81 8.96 -12.94 -0.09
CA ASP A 81 10.02 -13.91 0.19
C ASP A 81 10.99 -13.47 1.32
N MET A 82 10.65 -12.39 2.06
CA MET A 82 11.45 -11.84 3.18
C MET A 82 10.75 -11.99 4.54
N GLY A 83 10.26 -13.20 4.83
CA GLY A 83 9.65 -13.54 6.12
C GLY A 83 10.66 -13.80 7.25
N GLY A 84 10.15 -14.05 8.46
CA GLY A 84 10.98 -14.44 9.62
C GLY A 84 11.71 -15.76 9.39
N GLU A 85 12.95 -15.87 9.89
CA GLU A 85 13.77 -17.09 9.79
C GLU A 85 13.40 -18.10 10.88
N THR A 86 13.05 -17.62 12.07
CA THR A 86 12.53 -18.46 13.17
C THR A 86 11.01 -18.43 13.22
N GLU A 87 10.41 -19.40 13.91
CA GLU A 87 8.96 -19.44 14.09
C GLU A 87 8.44 -18.23 14.88
N GLU A 88 9.21 -17.74 15.84
CA GLU A 88 8.89 -16.53 16.61
C GLU A 88 8.90 -15.29 15.71
N GLU A 89 9.89 -15.16 14.83
CA GLU A 89 9.95 -14.07 13.85
C GLU A 89 8.78 -14.14 12.86
N LYS A 90 8.41 -15.34 12.39
CA LYS A 90 7.24 -15.53 11.49
C LYS A 90 5.95 -15.12 12.18
N ILE A 91 5.73 -15.54 13.43
CA ILE A 91 4.54 -15.14 14.21
C ILE A 91 4.50 -13.62 14.37
N GLN A 92 5.64 -13.00 14.68
CA GLN A 92 5.71 -11.55 14.82
C GLN A 92 5.41 -10.84 13.49
N VAL A 93 5.97 -11.33 12.39
CA VAL A 93 5.69 -10.85 11.03
C VAL A 93 4.20 -10.96 10.71
N ASP A 94 3.57 -12.11 10.95
CA ASP A 94 2.14 -12.31 10.71
C ASP A 94 1.26 -11.36 11.53
N ILE A 95 1.58 -11.15 12.80
CA ILE A 95 0.84 -10.22 13.67
C ILE A 95 0.96 -8.79 13.15
N VAL A 96 2.18 -8.35 12.81
CA VAL A 96 2.41 -6.99 12.31
C VAL A 96 1.73 -6.79 10.95
N GLU A 97 1.80 -7.77 10.05
CA GLU A 97 1.12 -7.70 8.75
C GLU A 97 -0.38 -7.49 8.92
N ASN A 98 -1.03 -8.31 9.75
CA ASN A 98 -2.47 -8.21 10.00
C ASN A 98 -2.84 -6.86 10.63
N GLN A 99 -2.06 -6.41 11.62
CA GLN A 99 -2.28 -5.13 12.29
C GLN A 99 -2.16 -3.94 11.32
N VAL A 100 -1.14 -3.96 10.46
CA VAL A 100 -0.91 -2.92 9.44
C VAL A 100 -2.03 -2.93 8.40
N MET A 101 -2.47 -4.12 7.98
CA MET A 101 -3.60 -4.27 7.06
C MET A 101 -4.91 -3.72 7.64
N ASP A 102 -5.20 -4.00 8.91
CA ASP A 102 -6.38 -3.45 9.59
C ASP A 102 -6.34 -1.92 9.67
N PHE A 103 -5.20 -1.37 10.08
CA PHE A 103 -5.01 0.08 10.14
C PHE A 103 -5.22 0.73 8.77
N ARG A 104 -4.64 0.13 7.74
CA ARG A 104 -4.78 0.59 6.35
C ARG A 104 -6.22 0.51 5.85
N ILE A 105 -6.94 -0.57 6.15
CA ILE A 105 -8.37 -0.73 5.78
C ILE A 105 -9.22 0.39 6.39
N GLN A 106 -8.92 0.82 7.62
CA GLN A 106 -9.65 1.92 8.27
C GLN A 106 -9.47 3.25 7.52
N LEU A 107 -8.24 3.61 7.15
CA LEU A 107 -7.96 4.82 6.38
C LEU A 107 -8.64 4.78 5.00
N ILE A 108 -8.62 3.63 4.34
CA ILE A 108 -9.30 3.43 3.04
C ILE A 108 -10.81 3.63 3.20
N LYS A 109 -11.44 2.98 4.19
CA LYS A 109 -12.88 3.13 4.45
C LYS A 109 -13.26 4.59 4.64
N LEU A 110 -12.45 5.34 5.39
CA LEU A 110 -12.63 6.78 5.58
C LEU A 110 -12.50 7.56 4.26
N CYS A 111 -11.47 7.27 3.45
CA CYS A 111 -11.23 7.97 2.18
C CYS A 111 -12.29 7.71 1.10
N TYR A 112 -13.02 6.59 1.16
CA TYR A 112 -14.07 6.25 0.21
C TYR A 112 -15.48 6.49 0.75
N SER A 113 -15.63 6.83 2.04
CA SER A 113 -16.92 7.12 2.65
C SER A 113 -17.47 8.46 2.15
N PRO A 114 -18.77 8.56 1.82
CA PRO A 114 -19.42 9.85 1.61
C PRO A 114 -19.44 10.69 2.90
N ASP A 115 -19.41 10.04 4.07
CA ASP A 115 -19.46 10.66 5.40
C ASP A 115 -18.06 10.95 5.96
N ARG A 116 -17.08 11.18 5.09
CA ARG A 116 -15.67 11.36 5.47
C ARG A 116 -15.48 12.44 6.54
N GLU A 117 -16.12 13.59 6.37
CA GLU A 117 -15.94 14.73 7.28
C GLU A 117 -16.45 14.45 8.70
N THR A 118 -17.50 13.63 8.84
CA THR A 118 -18.03 13.25 10.16
C THR A 118 -17.23 12.12 10.81
N LEU A 119 -16.64 11.23 10.01
CA LEU A 119 -15.85 10.10 10.51
C LEU A 119 -14.38 10.47 10.81
N LYS A 120 -13.86 11.54 10.19
CA LYS A 120 -12.46 11.96 10.35
C LYS A 120 -12.07 12.24 11.81
N PRO A 121 -12.86 12.95 12.64
CA PRO A 121 -12.49 13.20 14.03
C PRO A 121 -12.29 11.91 14.84
N GLN A 122 -13.18 10.93 14.68
CA GLN A 122 -13.08 9.64 15.37
C GLN A 122 -11.82 8.88 14.95
N TYR A 123 -11.47 8.92 13.66
CA TYR A 123 -10.23 8.32 13.16
C TYR A 123 -9.00 8.98 13.80
N LEU A 124 -8.96 10.31 13.86
CA LEU A 124 -7.85 11.05 14.44
C LEU A 124 -7.68 10.81 15.95
N GLU A 125 -8.77 10.55 16.67
CA GLU A 125 -8.72 10.18 18.09
C GLU A 125 -8.04 8.80 18.31
N GLN A 126 -8.29 7.85 17.41
CA GLN A 126 -7.73 6.49 17.50
C GLN A 126 -6.31 6.38 16.95
N LEU A 127 -5.91 7.33 16.09
CA LEU A 127 -4.66 7.31 15.35
C LEU A 127 -3.41 7.21 16.24
N PRO A 128 -3.23 7.99 17.32
CA PRO A 128 -2.05 7.86 18.19
C PRO A 128 -1.94 6.48 18.84
N GLY A 129 -3.07 5.84 19.15
CA GLY A 129 -3.11 4.48 19.68
C GLY A 129 -2.58 3.47 18.67
N GLN A 130 -2.96 3.58 17.40
CA GLN A 130 -2.51 2.69 16.33
C GLN A 130 -1.03 2.90 15.99
N LEU A 131 -0.57 4.14 15.99
CA LEU A 131 0.84 4.50 15.74
C LEU A 131 1.78 3.96 16.84
N LYS A 132 1.34 3.90 18.11
CA LYS A 132 2.13 3.32 19.21
C LYS A 132 2.44 1.84 19.02
N HIS A 133 1.55 1.10 18.38
CA HIS A 133 1.73 -0.34 18.13
C HIS A 133 2.54 -0.62 16.85
N SER A 134 2.92 0.42 16.10
CA SER A 134 3.73 0.30 14.89
C SER A 134 5.22 0.32 15.25
N SER A 135 5.70 -0.75 15.91
CA SER A 135 7.12 -0.95 16.22
C SER A 135 7.78 -1.77 15.11
N MET A 136 8.81 -1.20 14.46
CA MET A 136 9.70 -1.93 13.57
C MET A 136 10.67 -2.78 14.41
N GLY A 137 10.91 -4.03 14.01
CA GLY A 137 11.82 -4.94 14.70
C GLY A 137 13.29 -4.52 14.58
N GLU A 138 14.19 -5.25 15.25
CA GLU A 138 15.64 -5.02 15.11
C GLU A 138 16.18 -5.43 13.72
N LYS A 139 15.53 -6.42 13.09
CA LYS A 139 15.87 -6.92 11.76
C LYS A 139 14.84 -6.45 10.73
N LEU A 140 15.33 -5.98 9.58
CA LEU A 140 14.49 -5.53 8.49
C LEU A 140 13.83 -6.73 7.80
N THR A 141 12.51 -6.66 7.63
CA THR A 141 11.63 -7.68 7.02
C THR A 141 10.64 -7.02 6.05
N TYR A 142 9.82 -7.78 5.31
CA TYR A 142 8.85 -7.15 4.40
C TYR A 142 7.78 -6.31 5.14
N VAL A 143 7.43 -6.66 6.38
CA VAL A 143 6.41 -5.93 7.16
C VAL A 143 6.85 -4.53 7.56
N ASP A 144 8.16 -4.28 7.57
CA ASP A 144 8.72 -2.95 7.74
C ASP A 144 8.33 -2.04 6.57
N PHE A 145 8.33 -2.55 5.33
CA PHE A 145 7.91 -1.80 4.15
C PHE A 145 6.40 -1.54 4.15
N LEU A 146 5.59 -2.50 4.62
CA LEU A 146 4.13 -2.33 4.80
C LEU A 146 3.81 -1.26 5.87
N THR A 147 4.56 -1.30 6.98
CA THR A 147 4.43 -0.32 8.06
C THR A 147 4.83 1.05 7.57
N CYS A 148 5.97 1.16 6.87
CA CYS A 148 6.46 2.38 6.24
C CYS A 148 5.39 3.04 5.35
N ASP A 149 4.82 2.27 4.42
CA ASP A 149 3.78 2.74 3.50
C ASP A 149 2.53 3.23 4.25
N THR A 150 2.08 2.47 5.25
CA THR A 150 0.91 2.84 6.06
C THR A 150 1.14 4.12 6.87
N LEU A 151 2.34 4.31 7.42
CA LEU A 151 2.74 5.53 8.12
C LEU A 151 2.82 6.74 7.16
N ASP A 152 3.34 6.53 5.95
CA ASP A 152 3.44 7.58 4.92
C ASP A 152 2.06 8.06 4.49
N GLN A 153 1.13 7.13 4.24
CA GLN A 153 -0.27 7.43 3.88
C GLN A 153 -0.97 8.21 5.00
N ASN A 154 -0.75 7.84 6.27
CA ASN A 154 -1.29 8.55 7.41
C ASN A 154 -0.71 9.96 7.56
N ARG A 155 0.60 10.13 7.35
CA ARG A 155 1.22 11.45 7.32
C ARG A 155 0.67 12.31 6.19
N ILE A 156 0.43 11.74 5.00
CA ILE A 156 -0.19 12.50 3.90
C ILE A 156 -1.63 12.89 4.25
N PHE A 157 -2.35 12.03 4.97
CA PHE A 157 -3.71 12.31 5.44
C PHE A 157 -3.76 13.37 6.55
N GLU A 158 -2.86 13.29 7.52
CA GLU A 158 -2.72 14.21 8.65
C GLU A 158 -1.22 14.51 8.89
N PRO A 159 -0.68 15.60 8.33
CA PRO A 159 0.77 15.89 8.33
C PRO A 159 1.46 15.86 9.68
N LYS A 160 0.73 16.17 10.75
CA LYS A 160 1.26 16.25 12.12
C LYS A 160 1.10 14.95 12.92
N CYS A 161 0.53 13.89 12.33
CA CYS A 161 0.23 12.67 13.10
C CYS A 161 1.48 11.95 13.63
N LEU A 162 2.64 12.17 13.02
CA LEU A 162 3.92 11.60 13.45
C LEU A 162 4.71 12.54 14.36
N ASP A 163 4.19 13.71 14.74
CA ASP A 163 4.94 14.70 15.51
C ASP A 163 5.39 14.20 16.89
N GLU A 164 4.55 13.37 17.50
CA GLU A 164 4.76 12.76 18.81
C GLU A 164 5.62 11.49 18.76
N PHE A 165 6.03 11.04 17.57
CA PHE A 165 6.74 9.78 17.35
C PHE A 165 8.09 10.00 16.61
N PRO A 166 9.14 10.46 17.32
CA PRO A 166 10.44 10.79 16.71
C PRO A 166 11.10 9.63 15.96
N ASN A 167 10.87 8.39 16.39
CA ASN A 167 11.33 7.19 15.69
C ASN A 167 10.67 7.06 14.32
N LEU A 168 9.35 7.22 14.24
CA LEU A 168 8.58 7.10 12.99
C LEU A 168 8.89 8.24 12.01
N LYS A 169 9.27 9.42 12.51
CA LYS A 169 9.74 10.53 11.65
C LYS A 169 10.99 10.21 10.84
N LYS A 170 11.94 9.47 11.42
CA LYS A 170 13.18 9.09 10.71
C LYS A 170 12.87 8.17 9.54
N ILE A 171 11.99 7.21 9.76
CA ILE A 171 11.50 6.27 8.75
C ILE A 171 10.75 7.01 7.64
N ALA A 172 9.84 7.92 8.01
CA ALA A 172 9.14 8.77 7.06
C ALA A 172 10.09 9.61 6.18
N ALA A 173 11.17 10.16 6.76
CA ALA A 173 12.17 10.90 6.02
C ALA A 173 12.95 10.02 5.03
N TYR A 174 13.28 8.78 5.43
CA TYR A 174 13.90 7.81 4.53
C TYR A 174 13.00 7.49 3.33
N ILE A 175 11.72 7.18 3.57
CA ILE A 175 10.73 6.92 2.50
C ILE A 175 10.63 8.13 1.56
N GLN A 176 10.64 9.35 2.11
CA GLN A 176 10.60 10.56 1.30
C GLN A 176 11.84 10.76 0.41
N SER A 177 12.99 10.20 0.80
CA SER A 177 14.23 10.26 0.01
C SER A 177 14.23 9.26 -1.15
N VAL A 178 13.46 8.19 -1.05
CA VAL A 178 13.28 7.24 -2.15
C VAL A 178 12.34 7.88 -3.19
N ASN A 179 12.76 7.90 -4.45
CA ASN A 179 12.06 8.55 -5.55
C ASN A 179 10.84 7.72 -6.02
N PHE A 180 10.05 7.20 -5.09
CA PHE A 180 8.90 6.35 -5.35
C PHE A 180 7.58 7.14 -5.23
N PHE A 181 6.57 6.74 -6.02
CA PHE A 181 5.48 7.57 -6.55
C PHE A 181 4.46 8.11 -5.52
N LYS A 182 4.78 9.11 -4.71
CA LYS A 182 3.99 9.55 -3.52
C LYS A 182 2.48 9.78 -3.70
N MET A 183 1.99 10.12 -4.90
CA MET A 183 0.56 10.39 -5.17
C MET A 183 0.14 10.06 -6.62
N PRO A 184 -1.15 9.77 -6.90
CA PRO A 184 -2.25 9.62 -5.94
C PRO A 184 -2.19 8.27 -5.19
N ILE A 185 -2.51 8.29 -3.89
CA ILE A 185 -2.58 7.08 -3.03
C ILE A 185 -3.81 6.23 -3.39
N ASN A 186 -4.94 6.90 -3.65
CA ASN A 186 -6.22 6.26 -3.92
C ASN A 186 -6.68 6.50 -5.36
N ASN A 187 -7.64 5.69 -5.80
CA ASN A 187 -8.31 5.87 -7.09
C ASN A 187 -9.06 7.22 -7.15
N LYS A 188 -9.25 7.76 -8.36
CA LYS A 188 -10.09 8.90 -8.73
C LYS A 188 -11.47 8.93 -8.02
N MET A 189 -12.06 7.76 -7.76
CA MET A 189 -13.34 7.62 -7.06
C MET A 189 -13.29 7.85 -5.53
N ALA A 190 -12.12 8.00 -4.92
CA ALA A 190 -12.01 8.30 -3.50
C ALA A 190 -12.25 9.79 -3.24
N GLN A 191 -12.74 10.10 -2.04
CA GLN A 191 -12.86 11.48 -1.56
C GLN A 191 -11.52 12.04 -1.07
N GLY A 192 -10.54 11.18 -0.77
CA GLY A 192 -9.22 11.56 -0.27
C GLY A 192 -8.08 10.80 -0.95
N GLY A 193 -6.96 11.48 -1.20
CA GLY A 193 -5.76 10.88 -1.80
C GLY A 193 -5.88 10.54 -3.29
N ASN A 194 -6.91 11.04 -3.98
CA ASN A 194 -7.24 10.70 -5.37
C ASN A 194 -6.59 11.60 -6.44
N LYS A 195 -5.88 12.64 -6.01
CA LYS A 195 -5.22 13.62 -6.89
C LYS A 195 -3.71 13.67 -6.61
N PRO A 196 -2.86 13.96 -7.61
CA PRO A 196 -1.47 14.30 -7.34
C PRO A 196 -1.40 15.55 -6.44
N ILE A 197 -0.40 15.60 -5.56
CA ILE A 197 -0.01 16.82 -4.85
C ILE A 197 0.94 17.56 -5.81
N CYS A 198 0.58 18.79 -6.18
CA CYS A 198 1.47 19.69 -6.94
C CYS A 198 2.61 20.20 -6.06
#